data_AF-A0A498FEB9-F1
#
_entry.id   AF-A0A498FEB9-F1
#
_cell.length_a   1.000
_cell.length_b   1.000
_cell.length_c   1.000
_cell.angle_alpha   90.00
_cell.angle_beta   90.00
_cell.angle_gamma   90.00
#
_symmetry.space_group_name_H-M   'P 1'
#
loop_
_entity.id
_entity.type
_entity.pdbx_description
1 polymer ?
#
loop_
_entity_poly.entity_id
_entity_poly.type
_entity_poly.pdbx_seq_one_letter_code
_entity_poly.pdbx_strand_id
1 'polypeptide(L)'
;MPTKTIGVREEVYERLRARKRDGESFTDLLDRLIDESEGDWREGFGSLSAEEAESLREAAAASRERFDESATERQTAAIDRLADGVDEGRSDGDADDLDDANGDAGGSA
;
A
#
# COMPACT_ATOMS: atom_id res chain seq x y z
N MET A 1 -0.80 36.23 31.48
CA MET A 1 -2.08 35.94 30.80
C MET A 1 -3.07 35.41 31.83
N PRO A 2 -4.36 35.78 31.76
CA PRO A 2 -5.38 35.15 32.60
C PRO A 2 -5.41 33.64 32.30
N THR A 3 -5.25 32.80 33.32
CA THR A 3 -5.31 31.34 33.16
C THR A 3 -6.73 30.86 33.44
N LYS A 4 -7.20 29.89 32.65
CA LYS A 4 -8.45 29.18 32.92
C LYS A 4 -8.14 27.70 33.14
N THR A 5 -8.78 27.12 34.14
CA THR A 5 -8.67 25.68 34.40
C THR A 5 -9.78 24.97 33.63
N ILE A 6 -9.39 23.98 32.82
CA ILE A 6 -10.31 23.15 32.03
C ILE A 6 -10.13 21.71 32.49
N GLY A 7 -11.23 21.04 32.84
CA GLY A 7 -11.22 19.61 33.12
C GLY A 7 -11.17 18.82 31.81
N VAL A 8 -10.26 17.87 31.72
CA VAL A 8 -10.14 16.93 30.59
C VAL A 8 -10.34 15.51 31.08
N ARG A 9 -10.80 14.62 30.18
CA ARG A 9 -10.85 13.20 30.49
C ARG A 9 -9.43 12.66 30.62
N GLU A 10 -9.22 11.68 31.49
CA GLU A 10 -7.90 11.06 31.72
C GLU A 10 -7.27 10.56 30.42
N GLU A 11 -8.06 9.89 29.58
CA GLU A 11 -7.63 9.39 28.26
C GLU A 11 -7.10 10.52 27.35
N VAL A 12 -7.65 11.73 27.47
CA VAL A 12 -7.26 12.89 26.66
C VAL A 12 -5.99 13.49 27.22
N TYR A 13 -5.89 13.58 28.55
CA TYR A 13 -4.69 14.05 29.23
C TYR A 13 -3.47 13.19 28.84
N GLU A 14 -3.59 11.87 28.90
CA GLU A 14 -2.50 10.94 28.56
C GLU A 14 -2.09 11.05 27.08
N ARG A 15 -3.06 11.23 26.17
CA ARG A 15 -2.76 11.48 24.75
C ARG A 15 -2.04 12.79 24.51
N LEU A 16 -2.44 13.86 25.20
CA LEU A 16 -1.75 15.15 25.14
C LEU A 16 -0.33 15.03 25.69
N ARG A 17 -0.17 14.35 26.83
CA ARG A 17 1.12 14.10 27.48
C ARG A 17 2.07 13.33 26.57
N ALA A 18 1.60 12.30 25.88
CA ALA A 18 2.43 11.51 24.95
C ALA A 18 2.91 12.31 23.73
N ARG A 19 2.19 13.38 23.37
CA ARG A 19 2.52 14.24 22.22
C ARG A 19 3.33 15.48 22.60
N LYS A 20 3.51 15.71 23.90
CA LYS A 20 4.29 16.80 24.46
C LYS A 20 5.78 16.59 24.20
N ARG A 21 6.49 17.64 23.76
CA ARG A 21 7.94 17.63 23.55
C ARG A 21 8.70 17.90 24.85
N ASP A 22 9.97 17.51 24.89
CA ASP A 22 10.83 17.79 26.05
C ASP A 22 10.97 19.31 26.28
N GLY A 23 10.67 19.74 27.50
CA GLY A 23 10.72 21.15 27.90
C GLY A 23 9.50 22.01 27.51
N GLU A 24 8.52 21.46 26.79
CA GLU A 24 7.28 22.18 26.43
C GLU A 24 6.36 22.34 27.65
N SER A 25 5.50 23.37 27.71
CA SER A 25 4.41 23.42 28.68
C SER A 25 3.11 22.87 28.07
N PHE A 26 2.11 22.55 28.91
CA PHE A 26 0.80 22.12 28.37
C PHE A 26 0.09 23.24 27.61
N THR A 27 0.34 24.50 27.96
CA THR A 27 -0.19 25.65 27.23
C THR A 27 0.46 25.74 25.84
N ASP A 28 1.79 25.62 25.76
CA ASP A 28 2.50 25.66 24.47
C ASP A 28 2.07 24.51 23.55
N LEU A 29 1.83 23.32 24.11
CA LEU A 29 1.29 22.19 23.35
C LEU A 29 -0.10 22.51 22.77
N LEU A 30 -0.99 23.11 23.56
CA LEU A 30 -2.34 23.45 23.12
C LEU A 30 -2.31 24.55 22.06
N ASP A 31 -1.51 25.60 22.25
CA ASP A 31 -1.34 26.67 21.27
C ASP A 31 -0.80 26.10 19.96
N ARG A 32 0.23 25.24 20.02
CA ARG A 32 0.76 24.56 18.83
C ARG A 32 -0.28 23.68 18.12
N LEU A 33 -1.07 22.93 18.86
CA LEU A 33 -2.10 22.06 18.27
C LEU A 33 -3.24 22.88 17.64
N ILE A 34 -3.57 24.04 18.23
CA ILE A 34 -4.59 24.95 17.70
C ILE A 34 -4.04 25.62 16.44
N ASP A 35 -2.84 26.20 16.48
CA ASP A 35 -2.20 26.84 15.32
C ASP A 35 -1.95 25.85 14.16
N GLU A 36 -1.54 24.60 14.44
CA GLU A 36 -1.42 23.55 13.42
C GLU A 36 -2.79 23.12 12.87
N SER A 37 -3.87 23.28 13.65
CA SER A 37 -5.23 22.97 13.23
C SER A 37 -5.95 24.12 12.51
N GLU A 38 -5.42 25.35 12.57
CA GLU A 38 -5.88 26.49 11.77
C GLU A 38 -5.57 26.31 10.27
N GLY A 39 -4.75 25.32 9.91
CA GLY A 39 -4.80 24.74 8.57
C GLY A 39 -6.11 23.98 8.37
N ASP A 40 -7.26 24.67 8.34
CA ASP A 40 -8.51 24.05 7.96
C ASP A 40 -8.36 23.68 6.49
N TRP A 41 -8.06 22.41 6.22
CA TRP A 41 -8.01 21.85 4.89
C TRP A 41 -9.31 22.13 4.10
N ARG A 42 -10.40 22.51 4.78
CA ARG A 42 -11.64 23.01 4.17
C ARG A 42 -11.53 24.43 3.60
N GLU A 43 -10.69 25.31 4.16
CA GLU A 43 -10.42 26.65 3.57
C GLU A 43 -9.75 26.55 2.20
N GLY A 44 -9.06 25.43 1.91
CA GLY A 44 -8.50 25.17 0.58
C GLY A 44 -9.54 24.78 -0.49
N PHE A 45 -10.80 24.53 -0.12
CA PHE A 45 -11.83 24.17 -1.11
C PHE A 45 -12.36 25.42 -1.81
N GLY A 46 -12.15 25.47 -3.13
CA GLY A 46 -12.59 26.60 -3.96
C GLY A 46 -11.64 27.80 -3.93
N SER A 47 -10.44 27.66 -3.35
CA SER A 47 -9.40 28.70 -3.39
C SER A 47 -8.68 28.80 -4.74
N LEU A 48 -8.79 27.76 -5.58
CA LEU A 48 -8.20 27.74 -6.92
C LEU A 48 -9.10 28.47 -7.91
N SER A 49 -8.50 29.30 -8.76
CA SER A 49 -9.17 29.80 -9.96
C SER A 49 -9.56 28.65 -10.90
N ALA A 50 -10.47 28.92 -11.84
CA ALA A 50 -10.88 27.92 -12.82
C ALA A 50 -9.70 27.37 -13.64
N GLU A 51 -8.73 28.24 -13.97
CA GLU A 51 -7.53 27.86 -14.72
C GLU A 51 -6.59 26.97 -13.89
N GLU A 52 -6.36 27.32 -12.63
CA GLU A 52 -5.55 26.50 -11.70
C GLU A 52 -6.21 25.15 -11.40
N ALA A 53 -7.53 25.14 -11.26
CA ALA A 53 -8.30 23.92 -11.06
C ALA A 53 -8.25 23.00 -12.30
N GLU A 54 -8.29 23.56 -13.51
CA GLU A 54 -8.14 22.80 -14.76
C GLU A 54 -6.73 22.23 -14.90
N SER A 55 -5.70 23.04 -14.65
CA SER A 55 -4.30 22.59 -14.66
C SER A 55 -4.06 21.45 -13.67
N LEU A 56 -4.60 21.56 -12.45
CA LEU A 56 -4.52 20.50 -11.46
C LEU A 56 -5.24 19.22 -11.91
N ARG A 57 -6.39 19.36 -12.57
CA ARG A 57 -7.17 18.24 -13.11
C ARG A 57 -6.39 17.51 -14.20
N GLU A 58 -5.78 18.23 -15.12
CA GLU A 58 -4.95 17.66 -16.19
C GLU A 58 -3.72 16.93 -15.61
N ALA A 59 -3.02 17.56 -14.67
CA ALA A 59 -1.87 16.94 -13.99
C ALA A 59 -2.27 15.67 -13.23
N ALA A 60 -3.42 15.67 -12.55
CA ALA A 60 -3.94 14.50 -11.85
C ALA A 60 -4.32 13.37 -12.81
N ALA A 61 -4.93 13.68 -13.96
CA ALA A 61 -5.27 12.71 -14.99
C ALA A 61 -4.01 12.05 -15.57
N ALA A 62 -3.01 12.86 -15.96
CA ALA A 62 -1.74 12.37 -16.47
C ALA A 62 -0.94 11.56 -15.43
N SER A 63 -1.07 11.89 -14.15
CA SER A 63 -0.48 11.10 -13.06
C SER A 63 -1.13 9.72 -12.94
N ARG A 64 -2.46 9.67 -13.02
CA ARG A 64 -3.23 8.41 -12.94
C ARG A 64 -2.93 7.49 -14.12
N GLU A 65 -2.90 8.03 -15.33
CA GLU A 65 -2.59 7.25 -16.53
C GLU A 65 -1.21 6.58 -16.44
N ARG A 66 -0.17 7.35 -16.07
CA ARG A 66 1.18 6.80 -15.85
C ARG A 66 1.23 5.76 -14.74
N PHE A 67 0.45 5.98 -13.67
CA PHE A 67 0.38 5.01 -12.59
C PHE A 67 -0.23 3.69 -13.07
N ASP A 68 -1.37 3.75 -13.77
CA ASP A 68 -2.10 2.60 -14.28
C ASP A 68 -1.28 1.82 -15.32
N GLU A 69 -0.56 2.51 -16.22
CA GLU A 69 0.40 1.91 -17.14
C GLU A 69 1.50 1.16 -16.37
N SER A 70 2.16 1.83 -15.44
CA SER A 70 3.22 1.22 -14.63
C SER A 70 2.73 0.04 -13.79
N ALA A 71 1.48 0.08 -13.32
CA ALA A 71 0.87 -0.98 -12.55
C ALA A 71 0.60 -2.20 -13.43
N THR A 72 0.11 -1.97 -14.65
CA THR A 72 -0.14 -3.00 -15.65
C THR A 72 1.17 -3.66 -16.08
N GLU A 73 2.22 -2.89 -16.38
CA GLU A 73 3.54 -3.43 -16.71
C GLU A 73 4.10 -4.32 -15.61
N ARG A 74 4.02 -3.87 -14.35
CA ARG A 74 4.46 -4.67 -13.20
C ARG A 74 3.63 -5.93 -13.04
N GLN A 75 2.32 -5.86 -13.27
CA GLN A 75 1.43 -7.01 -13.20
C GLN A 75 1.78 -8.05 -14.28
N THR A 76 1.94 -7.62 -15.53
CA THR A 76 2.33 -8.50 -16.64
C THR A 76 3.69 -9.15 -16.36
N ALA A 77 4.70 -8.36 -15.96
CA ALA A 77 6.01 -8.90 -15.62
C ALA A 77 5.98 -9.88 -14.43
N ALA A 78 5.06 -9.72 -13.49
CA ALA A 78 4.87 -10.66 -12.38
C ALA A 78 4.23 -11.97 -12.86
N ILE A 79 3.25 -11.89 -13.77
CA ILE A 79 2.60 -13.06 -14.39
C ILE A 79 3.60 -13.84 -15.25
N ASP A 80 4.41 -13.16 -16.07
CA ASP A 80 5.40 -13.82 -16.93
C ASP A 80 6.46 -14.58 -16.11
N ARG A 81 6.98 -13.96 -15.04
CA ARG A 81 7.90 -14.67 -14.12
C ARG A 81 7.27 -15.89 -13.46
N LEU A 82 5.97 -15.84 -13.17
CA LEU A 82 5.26 -16.99 -12.61
C LEU A 82 5.07 -18.08 -13.66
N ALA A 83 4.82 -17.72 -14.92
CA ALA A 83 4.67 -18.66 -16.02
C ALA A 83 6.00 -19.39 -16.33
N ASP A 84 7.12 -18.67 -16.38
CA ASP A 84 8.45 -19.25 -16.62
C ASP A 84 8.84 -20.25 -15.51
N GLY A 85 8.55 -19.94 -14.26
CA GLY A 85 8.82 -20.84 -13.13
C GLY A 85 7.95 -22.10 -13.07
N VAL A 86 6.87 -22.16 -13.87
CA VAL A 86 5.99 -23.35 -13.95
C VAL A 86 6.45 -24.32 -15.04
N ASP A 87 7.24 -23.87 -16.02
CA ASP A 87 7.78 -24.73 -17.09
C ASP A 87 8.97 -25.58 -16.60
N GLU A 88 9.81 -25.04 -15.71
CA GLU A 88 10.96 -25.75 -15.13
C GLU A 88 10.58 -26.91 -14.18
N GLY A 89 9.31 -26.99 -13.74
CA GLY A 89 8.81 -28.04 -12.85
C GLY A 89 8.16 -29.25 -13.54
N ARG A 90 8.12 -29.30 -14.88
CA ARG A 90 7.51 -30.41 -15.66
C ARG A 90 8.52 -31.37 -16.29
N SER A 91 9.80 -31.15 -16.08
CA SER A 91 10.86 -32.09 -16.44
C SER A 91 11.22 -32.89 -15.20
N ASP A 92 10.49 -33.97 -14.91
CA ASP A 92 11.05 -35.22 -14.35
C ASP A 92 9.91 -36.17 -13.95
N GLY A 93 9.86 -37.33 -14.63
CA GLY A 93 9.23 -38.54 -14.10
C GLY A 93 7.99 -39.05 -14.84
N ASP A 94 8.14 -39.49 -16.09
CA ASP A 94 7.33 -40.59 -16.64
C ASP A 94 8.13 -41.29 -17.75
N ALA A 95 9.18 -41.97 -17.31
CA ALA A 95 9.82 -43.03 -18.07
C ALA A 95 9.98 -44.21 -17.10
N ASP A 96 8.85 -44.79 -16.67
CA ASP A 96 8.88 -46.13 -16.08
C ASP A 96 8.74 -47.14 -17.22
N ASP A 97 9.85 -47.87 -17.39
CA ASP A 97 10.03 -49.04 -18.23
C ASP A 97 8.85 -50.01 -18.15
N LEU A 98 8.22 -50.25 -19.29
CA LEU A 98 7.48 -51.50 -19.53
C LEU A 98 8.31 -52.36 -20.49
N ASP A 99 9.36 -52.99 -19.96
CA ASP A 99 9.97 -54.17 -20.57
C ASP A 99 10.00 -55.30 -19.54
N ASP A 100 8.83 -55.89 -19.30
CA ASP A 100 8.75 -57.22 -18.68
C ASP A 100 8.45 -58.26 -19.76
N ALA A 101 9.56 -58.85 -20.19
CA ALA A 101 9.73 -60.07 -20.96
C ALA A 101 8.61 -61.10 -20.75
N ASN A 102 7.77 -61.29 -21.77
CA ASN A 102 6.92 -62.47 -21.85
C ASN A 102 7.73 -63.65 -22.43
N GLY A 103 8.58 -64.23 -21.59
CA GLY A 103 9.19 -65.53 -21.81
C GLY A 103 8.50 -66.58 -20.94
N ASP A 104 7.41 -67.17 -21.43
CA ASP A 104 6.93 -68.46 -20.91
C ASP A 104 6.83 -69.46 -22.07
N ALA A 105 7.70 -70.45 -21.97
CA ALA A 105 7.76 -71.60 -22.84
C ALA A 105 6.71 -72.62 -22.38
N GLY A 106 5.79 -72.98 -23.27
CA GLY A 106 4.77 -74.00 -22.96
C GLY A 106 4.18 -74.69 -24.18
N GLY A 107 4.89 -75.68 -24.71
CA GLY A 107 4.35 -76.95 -25.23
C GLY A 107 3.47 -76.93 -26.50
N SER A 108 4.07 -77.28 -27.64
CA SER A 108 3.36 -77.89 -28.77
C SER A 108 3.26 -79.41 -28.62
N ALA A 109 2.09 -79.95 -29.00
CA ALA A 109 1.79 -81.25 -29.62
C ALA A 109 2.26 -82.56 -28.96
#